data_AF-A0A160F8A7-F1
#
_entry.id   AF-A0A160F8A7-F1
#
_cell.length_a   1.000
_cell.length_b   1.000
_cell.length_c   1.000
_cell.angle_alpha   90.00
_cell.angle_beta   90.00
_cell.angle_gamma   90.00
#
_symmetry.space_group_name_H-M   'P 1'
#
loop_
_entity.id
_entity.type
_entity.pdbx_description
1 polymer ?
#
loop_
_entity_poly.entity_id
_entity_poly.type
_entity_poly.pdbx_seq_one_letter_code
_entity_poly.pdbx_strand_id
1 'polypeptide(L)' 'MKLRETMPTLNGATAYVNGTVTNEDLIGKKPTLIHFWSVSCHVCKEAMPQVNEFRNRYKDVLNVVAVHMHARKEI' A
#
# COMPACT_ATOMS: atom_id res chain seq x y z
N MET A 1 8.33 12.72 -3.13
CA MET A 1 8.76 12.05 -1.89
C MET A 1 10.28 12.06 -1.83
N LYS A 2 10.85 12.72 -0.82
CA LYS A 2 12.30 12.65 -0.54
C LYS A 2 12.56 11.54 0.48
N LEU A 3 13.75 10.94 0.42
CA LEU A 3 14.20 10.00 1.45
C LEU A 3 14.24 10.72 2.81
N ARG A 4 13.75 10.06 3.87
CA ARG A 4 13.62 10.57 5.25
C ARG A 4 12.53 11.62 5.48
N GLU A 5 11.69 11.88 4.49
CA GLU A 5 10.48 12.68 4.68
C GLU A 5 9.45 11.89 5.51
N THR A 6 8.61 12.58 6.27
CA THR A 6 7.54 11.95 7.04
C THR A 6 6.54 11.27 6.11
N MET A 7 5.92 10.18 6.58
CA MET A 7 4.90 9.49 5.82
C MET A 7 3.70 10.42 5.57
N PRO A 8 3.24 10.57 4.32
CA PRO A 8 2.06 11.38 4.03
C PRO A 8 0.79 10.77 4.65
N THR A 9 -0.22 11.62 4.85
CA THR A 9 -1.54 11.20 5.36
C THR A 9 -2.31 10.39 4.32
N LEU A 10 -2.88 9.25 4.70
CA LEU A 10 -3.66 8.37 3.80
C LEU A 10 -5.16 8.71 3.76
N ASN A 11 -5.53 9.99 3.64
CA ASN A 11 -6.92 10.45 3.73
C ASN A 11 -7.72 10.34 2.41
N GLY A 12 -7.11 9.84 1.33
CA GLY A 12 -7.72 9.80 -0.01
C GLY A 12 -8.48 8.52 -0.34
N ALA A 13 -8.62 7.58 0.59
CA ALA A 13 -9.29 6.31 0.34
C ALA A 13 -10.82 6.49 0.26
N THR A 14 -11.42 6.12 -0.86
CA THR A 14 -12.89 6.13 -1.03
C THR A 14 -13.56 4.89 -0.44
N ALA A 15 -12.80 3.80 -0.30
CA ALA A 15 -13.26 2.54 0.28
C ALA A 15 -12.06 1.78 0.87
N TYR A 16 -12.34 0.98 1.90
CA TYR A 16 -11.38 0.08 2.53
C TYR A 16 -11.74 -1.36 2.19
N VAL A 17 -10.73 -2.17 1.87
CA VAL A 17 -10.88 -3.59 1.52
C VAL A 17 -9.86 -4.38 2.32
N ASN A 18 -10.26 -5.53 2.86
CA ASN A 18 -9.45 -6.39 3.74
C ASN A 18 -9.03 -5.76 5.07
N GLY A 19 -9.62 -4.62 5.45
CA GLY A 19 -9.40 -3.94 6.72
C GLY A 19 -9.13 -2.44 6.55
N THR A 20 -9.25 -1.71 7.65
CA THR A 20 -8.93 -0.28 7.75
C THR A 20 -7.69 -0.15 8.62
N VAL A 21 -6.75 0.72 8.21
CA VAL A 21 -5.53 1.03 8.96
C VAL A 21 -5.38 2.53 9.05
N THR A 22 -4.89 3.04 10.17
CA THR A 22 -4.56 4.46 10.31
C THR A 22 -3.06 4.70 10.17
N ASN A 23 -2.65 5.96 10.01
CA ASN A 23 -1.24 6.32 9.95
C ASN A 23 -0.52 5.97 11.26
N GLU A 24 -1.19 6.08 12.40
CA GLU A 24 -0.65 5.74 13.72
C GLU A 24 -0.39 4.24 13.87
N ASP A 25 -1.21 3.38 13.25
CA ASP A 25 -1.00 1.93 13.24
C ASP A 25 0.24 1.52 12.44
N LEU A 26 0.58 2.31 11.42
CA LEU A 26 1.63 2.03 10.46
C LEU A 26 3.00 2.62 10.84
N ILE A 27 3.04 3.60 11.74
CA ILE A 27 4.27 4.27 12.17
C ILE A 27 4.73 3.71 13.53
N GLY A 28 5.99 3.28 13.61
CA GLY A 28 6.70 3.08 14.88
C GLY A 28 6.96 1.63 15.30
N LYS A 29 6.07 0.67 15.00
CA LYS A 29 6.28 -0.75 15.40
C LYS A 29 7.01 -1.59 14.37
N LYS A 30 6.67 -1.41 13.10
CA LYS A 30 7.18 -2.21 11.98
C LYS A 30 7.42 -1.29 10.79
N PRO A 31 8.40 -1.59 9.92
CA PRO A 31 8.45 -0.97 8.60
C PRO A 31 7.14 -1.18 7.85
N THR A 32 6.78 -0.22 7.00
CA THR A 32 5.56 -0.25 6.20
C THR A 32 5.91 -0.20 4.71
N LEU A 33 5.44 -1.19 3.96
CA LEU A 33 5.50 -1.25 2.51
C LEU A 33 4.15 -0.78 1.94
N ILE A 34 4.18 0.32 1.19
CA ILE A 34 3.01 0.82 0.46
C ILE A 34 3.16 0.44 -1.01
N HIS A 35 2.23 -0.38 -1.52
CA HIS A 35 2.19 -0.82 -2.90
C HIS A 35 1.00 -0.18 -3.63
N PHE A 36 1.29 0.63 -4.65
CA PHE A 36 0.28 1.22 -5.52
C PHE A 36 -0.01 0.27 -6.69
N TRP A 37 -1.28 -0.03 -6.92
CA TRP A 37 -1.69 -0.95 -7.97
C TRP A 37 -3.02 -0.55 -8.60
N SER A 38 -3.31 -1.14 -9.75
CA SER A 38 -4.56 -0.95 -10.47
C SER A 38 -4.98 -2.25 -11.15
N VAL A 39 -6.28 -2.50 -11.24
CA VAL A 39 -6.80 -3.71 -11.91
C VAL A 39 -6.43 -3.76 -13.40
N SER A 40 -6.30 -2.59 -14.07
CA SER A 40 -5.93 -2.50 -15.48
C SER A 40 -4.42 -2.53 -15.74
N CYS A 41 -3.59 -2.45 -14.69
CA CYS A 41 -2.14 -2.42 -14.81
C CYS A 41 -1.56 -3.83 -15.02
N HIS A 42 -0.97 -4.08 -16.19
CA HIS A 42 -0.38 -5.38 -16.51
C HIS A 42 0.79 -5.74 -15.60
N VAL A 43 1.76 -4.83 -15.45
CA VAL A 43 2.95 -5.02 -14.58
C VAL A 43 2.54 -5.27 -13.13
N CYS A 44 1.48 -4.62 -12.66
CA CYS A 44 0.98 -4.81 -11.31
C CYS A 44 0.50 -6.25 -11.11
N LYS A 45 -0.18 -6.86 -12.11
CA LYS A 45 -0.63 -8.25 -12.02
C LYS A 45 0.54 -9.23 -11.89
N GLU A 46 1.67 -8.95 -12.55
CA GLU A 46 2.87 -9.77 -12.42
C GLU A 46 3.57 -9.59 -11.07
N ALA A 47 3.52 -8.39 -10.48
CA ALA A 47 4.10 -8.09 -9.18
C ALA A 47 3.24 -8.58 -7.99
N MET A 48 1.93 -8.68 -8.16
CA MET A 48 0.98 -9.05 -7.09
C MET A 48 1.31 -10.38 -6.38
N PRO A 49 1.68 -11.47 -7.08
CA PRO A 49 2.11 -12.72 -6.43
C PRO A 49 3.28 -12.51 -5.47
N GLN A 50 4.28 -11.71 -5.87
CA GLN A 50 5.43 -11.42 -5.02
C GLN A 50 5.03 -10.57 -3.81
N VAL A 51 4.17 -9.55 -3.99
CA VAL A 51 3.66 -8.75 -2.86
C VAL A 51 2.89 -9.62 -1.86
N ASN A 52 2.11 -10.58 -2.34
CA ASN A 52 1.41 -11.54 -1.47
C ASN A 52 2.38 -12.47 -0.74
N GLU A 53 3.45 -12.93 -1.39
CA GLU A 53 4.51 -13.71 -0.76
C GLU A 53 5.23 -12.90 0.33
N PHE A 54 5.60 -11.66 0.05
CA PHE A 54 6.18 -10.73 1.03
C PHE A 54 5.26 -10.51 2.23
N ARG A 55 3.97 -10.26 1.98
CA ARG A 55 2.97 -10.14 3.04
C ARG A 55 2.94 -11.38 3.93
N ASN A 56 2.91 -12.57 3.33
CA ASN A 56 2.83 -13.83 4.09
C ASN A 56 4.11 -14.12 4.86
N ARG A 57 5.27 -13.89 4.24
CA ARG A 57 6.59 -14.14 4.84
C ARG A 57 6.90 -13.18 5.98
N TYR A 58 6.48 -11.92 5.87
CA TYR A 58 6.87 -10.86 6.81
C TYR A 58 5.70 -10.27 7.61
N LYS A 59 4.53 -10.92 7.66
CA LYS A 59 3.36 -10.45 8.42
C LYS A 59 3.67 -10.00 9.86
N ASP A 60 4.64 -10.65 10.50
CA ASP A 60 4.99 -10.42 11.90
C ASP A 60 5.98 -9.26 12.08
N VAL A 61 6.61 -8.77 11.01
CA VAL A 61 7.66 -7.72 11.06
C VAL A 61 7.49 -6.60 10.02
N LEU A 62 6.54 -6.71 9.09
CA LEU A 62 6.30 -5.74 8.02
C LEU A 62 4.79 -5.49 7.89
N ASN A 63 4.41 -4.22 7.86
CA ASN A 63 3.07 -3.82 7.46
C ASN A 63 3.02 -3.72 5.93
N VAL A 64 2.02 -4.33 5.30
CA VAL A 64 1.81 -4.25 3.84
C VAL A 64 0.48 -3.57 3.59
N VAL A 65 0.52 -2.41 2.93
CA VAL A 65 -0.65 -1.62 2.56
C VAL A 65 -0.70 -1.51 1.04
N ALA A 66 -1.82 -1.93 0.45
CA ALA A 66 -2.02 -1.84 -0.99
C ALA A 66 -3.00 -0.70 -1.30
N VAL A 67 -2.55 0.31 -2.04
CA VAL A 67 -3.38 1.44 -2.45
C VAL A 67 -3.84 1.20 -3.88
N HIS A 68 -5.14 0.94 -4.03
CA HIS A 68 -5.73 0.80 -5.36
C HIS A 68 -5.98 2.18 -5.98
N MET A 69 -5.30 2.47 -7.08
CA MET A 69 -5.50 3.68 -7.86
C MET A 69 -6.12 3.34 -9.22
N HIS A 70 -7.17 4.08 -9.58
CA HIS A 70 -7.60 4.19 -10.96
C HIS A 70 -6.89 5.40 -11.57
N ALA A 71 -6.37 5.27 -12.79
CA ALA A 71 -5.95 6.46 -13.53
C ALA A 71 -7.22 7.28 -13.81
N ARG A 72 -7.47 8.32 -13.01
CA ARG A 72 -8.41 9.37 -13.40
C ARG A 72 -7.78 10.06 -14.60
N LYS A 73 -8.46 10.06 -15.74
CA LYS A 73 -8.28 11.14 -16.70
C LYS A 73 -8.60 12.42 -15.94
N GLU A 74 -7.61 13.28 -15.75
CA GLU A 74 -7.89 14.67 -15.41
C GLU A 74 -8.73 15.25 -16.56
N ILE A 75 -9.82 15.92 -16.19
CA ILE A 75 -10.67 16.72 -17.08
C ILE A 75 -9.97 18.04 -17.33
#